data_AF-A0AAU5GVD8-F1
#
_entry.id   AF-A0AAU5GVD8-F1
#
_cell.length_a   1.000
_cell.length_b   1.000
_cell.length_c   1.000
_cell.angle_alpha   90.00
_cell.angle_beta   90.00
_cell.angle_gamma   90.00
#
_symmetry.space_group_name_H-M   'P 1'
#
loop_
_entity.id
_entity.type
_entity.pdbx_description
1 polymer ?
#
loop_
_entity_poly.entity_id
_entity_poly.type
_entity_poly.pdbx_seq_one_letter_code
_entity_poly.pdbx_strand_id
1 'polypeptide(L)'
;MHLAAPASPMPSPVTSPLAGAYARLAAVFPGLRITEEAPRTGGGWSTARELADGGAALDAFLAGDDAQITRDYGRPARPDVTASFGLHRYAWPACLLFTVPFFLHRRVPLLTPDDVSFHRTDGRVTRMTVRPRGFACLPNDPAAHAHDAYAVPSRDALRAELRAAVAAHLAPVLDGFRSRTRRGSRALWGMVTDEITEGLWYVGHLLGEEDRAVAELAALMPGGTEPYPGGAAFRDLAGPGGTALRTRDRISCCLVYTLPSAETCVTCPRTCESDRLKRLTTNLTHS
;
A
#
# COMPACT_ATOMS: atom_id res chain seq x y z
N MET A 1 40.16 -31.65 -37.95
CA MET A 1 40.12 -30.26 -37.46
C MET A 1 38.68 -29.76 -37.67
N HIS A 2 37.81 -29.89 -36.67
CA HIS A 2 36.44 -29.36 -36.74
C HIS A 2 36.44 -28.04 -35.96
N LEU A 3 36.24 -26.92 -36.67
CA LEU A 3 35.98 -25.63 -36.04
C LEU A 3 34.57 -25.66 -35.46
N ALA A 4 34.48 -25.52 -34.14
CA ALA A 4 33.23 -25.27 -33.45
C ALA A 4 32.70 -23.87 -33.81
N ALA A 5 31.42 -23.80 -34.19
CA ALA A 5 30.73 -22.53 -34.41
C ALA A 5 30.63 -21.75 -33.08
N PRO A 6 30.74 -20.41 -33.10
CA PRO A 6 30.59 -19.60 -31.90
C PRO A 6 29.15 -19.71 -31.39
N ALA A 7 29.00 -20.09 -30.11
CA ALA A 7 27.72 -20.06 -29.42
C ALA A 7 27.15 -18.64 -29.45
N SER A 8 25.91 -18.49 -29.91
CA SER A 8 25.18 -17.23 -29.82
C SER A 8 25.10 -16.80 -28.36
N PRO A 9 25.32 -15.51 -28.03
CA PRO A 9 25.18 -15.04 -26.67
C PRO A 9 23.73 -15.25 -26.23
N MET A 10 23.55 -15.98 -25.13
CA MET A 10 22.24 -16.09 -24.48
C MET A 10 21.79 -14.68 -24.09
N PRO A 11 20.51 -14.31 -24.32
CA PRO A 11 20.00 -13.05 -23.80
C PRO A 11 20.20 -13.03 -22.28
N SER A 12 20.87 -12.00 -21.78
CA SER A 12 20.91 -11.71 -20.35
C SER A 12 19.48 -11.77 -19.80
N PRO A 13 19.25 -12.33 -18.60
CA PRO A 13 17.92 -12.33 -18.02
C PRO A 13 17.42 -10.88 -18.01
N VAL A 14 16.34 -10.63 -18.75
CA VAL A 14 15.71 -9.30 -18.81
C VAL A 14 15.15 -9.08 -17.42
N THR A 15 15.89 -8.34 -16.59
CA THR A 15 15.42 -7.96 -15.26
C THR A 15 14.10 -7.24 -15.43
N SER A 16 13.05 -7.71 -14.75
CA SER A 16 11.73 -7.09 -14.85
C SER A 16 11.83 -5.57 -14.62
N PRO A 17 11.11 -4.75 -15.42
CA PRO A 17 11.01 -3.31 -15.21
C PRO A 17 10.51 -2.89 -13.82
N LEU A 18 9.91 -3.80 -13.05
CA LEU A 18 9.36 -3.51 -11.72
C LEU A 18 10.25 -4.02 -10.58
N ALA A 19 11.09 -5.03 -10.84
CA ALA A 19 11.92 -5.70 -9.83
C ALA A 19 12.81 -4.75 -9.04
N GLY A 20 13.38 -3.73 -9.70
CA GLY A 20 14.21 -2.71 -9.06
C GLY A 20 13.48 -1.94 -7.95
N ALA A 21 12.20 -1.63 -8.16
CA ALA A 21 11.39 -0.91 -7.18
C ALA A 21 11.13 -1.76 -5.94
N TYR A 22 10.76 -3.03 -6.14
CA TYR A 22 10.48 -3.97 -5.07
C TYR A 22 11.74 -4.38 -4.29
N ALA A 23 12.88 -4.51 -4.98
CA ALA A 23 14.17 -4.72 -4.33
C ALA A 23 14.56 -3.50 -3.47
N ARG A 24 14.33 -2.27 -3.96
CA ARG A 24 14.60 -1.05 -3.19
C ARG A 24 13.70 -0.95 -1.96
N LEU A 25 12.42 -1.31 -2.07
CA LEU A 25 11.51 -1.39 -0.93
C LEU A 25 12.01 -2.39 0.12
N ALA A 26 12.35 -3.61 -0.30
CA ALA A 26 12.83 -4.65 0.62
C ALA A 26 14.13 -4.24 1.33
N ALA A 27 14.97 -3.41 0.71
CA ALA A 27 16.20 -2.90 1.32
C ALA A 27 15.92 -1.91 2.47
N VAL A 28 14.92 -1.04 2.34
CA VAL A 28 14.59 -0.02 3.37
C VAL A 28 13.49 -0.47 4.34
N PHE A 29 12.68 -1.44 3.95
CA PHE A 29 11.60 -2.02 4.75
C PHE A 29 11.63 -3.56 4.69
N PRO A 30 12.60 -4.22 5.37
CA PRO A 30 12.79 -5.68 5.28
C PRO A 30 11.61 -6.52 5.80
N GLY A 31 10.69 -5.90 6.53
CA GLY A 31 9.46 -6.53 7.02
C GLY A 31 8.48 -6.92 5.92
N LEU A 32 8.66 -6.44 4.68
CA LEU A 32 7.86 -6.80 3.52
C LEU A 32 8.76 -7.18 2.34
N ARG A 33 8.57 -8.40 1.82
CA ARG A 33 9.22 -8.86 0.60
C ARG A 33 8.22 -9.04 -0.52
N ILE A 34 8.46 -8.40 -1.66
CA ILE A 34 7.65 -8.56 -2.88
C ILE A 34 8.49 -9.29 -3.92
N THR A 35 7.90 -10.28 -4.57
CA THR A 35 8.55 -11.09 -5.62
C THR A 35 7.63 -11.20 -6.84
N GLU A 36 8.20 -11.11 -8.04
CA GLU A 36 7.45 -11.23 -9.29
C GLU A 36 7.34 -12.71 -9.68
N GLU A 37 6.27 -13.35 -9.21
CA GLU A 37 6.05 -14.79 -9.31
C GLU A 37 4.56 -15.08 -9.54
N ALA A 38 4.21 -16.32 -9.87
CA ALA A 38 2.80 -16.68 -9.96
C ALA A 38 2.14 -16.55 -8.57
N PRO A 39 0.87 -16.14 -8.48
CA PRO A 39 0.09 -16.17 -7.24
C PRO A 39 0.17 -17.55 -6.59
N ARG A 40 0.34 -17.57 -5.27
CA ARG A 40 0.47 -18.79 -4.47
C ARG A 40 -0.79 -19.00 -3.64
N THR A 41 -1.09 -20.26 -3.39
CA THR A 41 -2.21 -20.73 -2.56
C THR A 41 -1.72 -21.80 -1.59
N GLY A 42 -2.30 -21.86 -0.39
CA GLY A 42 -1.95 -22.87 0.61
C GLY A 42 -0.61 -22.59 1.32
N GLY A 43 -0.30 -23.38 2.36
CA GLY A 43 0.96 -23.22 3.11
C GLY A 43 1.14 -21.82 3.73
N GLY A 44 0.05 -21.21 4.22
CA GLY A 44 0.04 -19.85 4.79
C GLY A 44 -0.12 -18.72 3.75
N TRP A 45 -0.20 -19.05 2.46
CA TRP A 45 -0.52 -18.10 1.40
C TRP A 45 -2.03 -17.98 1.19
N SER A 46 -2.47 -16.73 0.99
CA SER A 46 -3.80 -16.38 0.53
C SER A 46 -3.71 -15.47 -0.69
N THR A 47 -4.69 -15.53 -1.58
CA THR A 47 -4.79 -14.63 -2.73
C THR A 47 -5.61 -13.40 -2.40
N ALA A 48 -5.41 -12.31 -3.13
CA ALA A 48 -6.28 -11.16 -3.04
C ALA A 48 -7.69 -11.47 -3.55
N ARG A 49 -7.81 -12.37 -4.54
CA ARG A 49 -9.08 -12.90 -5.04
C ARG A 49 -9.92 -13.57 -3.96
N GLU A 50 -9.30 -14.38 -3.10
CA GLU A 50 -9.97 -15.01 -1.95
C GLU A 50 -10.59 -13.99 -0.98
N LEU A 51 -9.93 -12.84 -0.78
CA LEU A 51 -10.50 -11.74 0.02
C LEU A 51 -11.67 -11.06 -0.71
N ALA A 52 -11.52 -10.82 -2.01
CA ALA A 52 -12.53 -10.19 -2.83
C ALA A 52 -13.79 -11.06 -3.02
N ASP A 53 -13.68 -12.38 -2.91
CA ASP A 53 -14.83 -13.30 -2.96
C ASP A 53 -15.72 -13.20 -1.73
N GLY A 54 -15.20 -12.68 -0.61
CA GLY A 54 -15.97 -12.47 0.61
C GLY A 54 -16.50 -13.76 1.27
N GLY A 55 -15.93 -14.92 0.91
CA GLY A 55 -16.34 -16.23 1.38
C GLY A 55 -15.51 -16.76 2.56
N ALA A 56 -15.42 -18.08 2.69
CA ALA A 56 -14.76 -18.75 3.81
C ALA A 56 -13.29 -18.36 3.99
N ALA A 57 -12.57 -18.03 2.91
CA ALA A 57 -11.19 -17.57 2.99
C ALA A 57 -11.07 -16.19 3.68
N LEU A 58 -11.99 -15.26 3.39
CA LEU A 58 -12.07 -13.99 4.12
C LEU A 58 -12.42 -14.24 5.60
N ASP A 59 -13.34 -15.15 5.89
CA ASP A 59 -13.71 -15.46 7.27
C ASP A 59 -12.53 -16.06 8.06
N ALA A 60 -11.75 -16.94 7.45
CA ALA A 60 -10.51 -17.48 8.02
C ALA A 60 -9.44 -16.39 8.22
N PHE A 61 -9.30 -15.48 7.25
CA PHE A 61 -8.41 -14.32 7.36
C PHE A 61 -8.79 -13.45 8.57
N LEU A 62 -10.08 -13.15 8.76
CA LEU A 62 -10.59 -12.35 9.87
C LEU A 62 -10.50 -13.06 11.22
N ALA A 63 -10.68 -14.39 11.26
CA ALA A 63 -10.45 -15.17 12.47
C ALA A 63 -8.98 -15.08 12.92
N GLY A 64 -8.04 -15.07 11.98
CA GLY A 64 -6.62 -14.82 12.26
C GLY A 64 -6.37 -13.42 12.85
N ASP A 65 -7.04 -12.40 12.31
CA ASP A 65 -6.98 -11.04 12.85
C ASP A 65 -7.58 -10.92 14.25
N ASP A 66 -8.70 -11.57 14.52
CA ASP A 66 -9.34 -11.60 15.84
C ASP A 66 -8.44 -12.26 16.89
N ALA A 67 -7.84 -13.40 16.53
CA ALA A 67 -6.88 -14.09 17.38
C ALA A 67 -5.64 -13.23 17.66
N GLN A 68 -5.14 -12.49 16.65
CA GLN A 68 -4.03 -11.57 16.84
C GLN A 68 -4.40 -10.40 17.75
N ILE A 69 -5.56 -9.78 17.53
CA ILE A 69 -6.05 -8.67 18.36
C ILE A 69 -6.20 -9.13 19.83
N THR A 70 -6.74 -10.32 20.05
CA THR A 70 -6.90 -10.87 21.39
C THR A 70 -5.54 -11.09 22.07
N ARG A 71 -4.53 -11.58 21.33
CA ARG A 71 -3.16 -11.72 21.85
C ARG A 71 -2.54 -10.36 22.21
N ASP A 72 -2.67 -9.38 21.33
CA ASP A 72 -1.99 -8.08 21.47
C ASP A 72 -2.65 -7.17 22.53
N TYR A 73 -3.98 -7.24 22.64
CA TYR A 73 -4.78 -6.30 23.45
C TYR A 73 -5.57 -6.97 24.58
N GLY A 74 -5.39 -8.28 24.77
CA GLY A 74 -5.96 -9.05 25.89
C GLY A 74 -7.46 -9.35 25.80
N ARG A 75 -8.17 -8.86 24.78
CA ARG A 75 -9.59 -9.18 24.54
C ARG A 75 -9.95 -9.05 23.05
N PRO A 76 -11.00 -9.74 22.59
CA PRO A 76 -11.49 -9.60 21.22
C PRO A 76 -12.06 -8.20 20.97
N ALA A 77 -11.97 -7.76 19.72
CA ALA A 77 -12.64 -6.56 19.25
C ALA A 77 -14.09 -6.85 18.86
N ARG A 78 -14.85 -5.79 18.55
CA ARG A 78 -16.11 -5.96 17.83
C ARG A 78 -15.81 -6.49 16.41
N PRO A 79 -16.64 -7.37 15.82
CA PRO A 79 -16.38 -7.96 14.51
C PRO A 79 -16.12 -6.93 13.39
N ASP A 80 -16.84 -5.80 13.40
CA ASP A 80 -16.66 -4.72 12.41
C ASP A 80 -15.31 -3.98 12.56
N VAL A 81 -14.78 -3.94 13.78
CA VAL A 81 -13.45 -3.41 14.07
C VAL A 81 -12.39 -4.40 13.58
N THR A 82 -12.52 -5.69 13.90
CA THR A 82 -11.63 -6.75 13.38
C THR A 82 -11.59 -6.71 11.85
N ALA A 83 -12.75 -6.61 11.19
CA ALA A 83 -12.83 -6.49 9.75
C ALA A 83 -12.14 -5.24 9.19
N SER A 84 -12.31 -4.09 9.84
CA SER A 84 -11.64 -2.85 9.45
C SER A 84 -10.11 -2.96 9.60
N PHE A 85 -9.63 -3.61 10.66
CA PHE A 85 -8.20 -3.85 10.90
C PHE A 85 -7.59 -4.84 9.91
N GLY A 86 -8.27 -5.96 9.66
CA GLY A 86 -7.82 -6.93 8.67
C GLY A 86 -7.74 -6.29 7.28
N LEU A 87 -8.74 -5.48 6.92
CA LEU A 87 -8.72 -4.75 5.66
C LEU A 87 -7.54 -3.77 5.58
N HIS A 88 -7.29 -2.96 6.61
CA HIS A 88 -6.13 -2.07 6.69
C HIS A 88 -4.80 -2.84 6.55
N ARG A 89 -4.64 -3.95 7.28
CA ARG A 89 -3.44 -4.80 7.26
C ARG A 89 -3.13 -5.39 5.88
N TYR A 90 -4.16 -5.57 5.05
CA TYR A 90 -4.00 -6.00 3.66
C TYR A 90 -3.82 -4.81 2.69
N ALA A 91 -4.64 -3.77 2.82
CA ALA A 91 -4.68 -2.65 1.89
C ALA A 91 -3.38 -1.81 1.92
N TRP A 92 -2.78 -1.63 3.11
CA TRP A 92 -1.52 -0.89 3.25
C TRP A 92 -0.38 -1.45 2.37
N PRO A 93 0.02 -2.74 2.49
CA PRO A 93 1.06 -3.30 1.62
C PRO A 93 0.58 -3.48 0.17
N ALA A 94 -0.72 -3.68 -0.07
CA ALA A 94 -1.26 -3.75 -1.44
C ALA A 94 -1.09 -2.41 -2.19
N CYS A 95 -1.31 -1.27 -1.54
CA CYS A 95 -1.06 0.04 -2.14
C CYS A 95 0.41 0.23 -2.55
N LEU A 96 1.36 -0.30 -1.76
CA LEU A 96 2.79 -0.22 -2.08
C LEU A 96 3.18 -0.98 -3.35
N LEU A 97 2.40 -2.00 -3.75
CA LEU A 97 2.62 -2.70 -5.02
C LEU A 97 2.59 -1.74 -6.20
N PHE A 98 1.77 -0.68 -6.12
CA PHE A 98 1.57 0.30 -7.17
C PHE A 98 2.36 1.59 -6.94
N THR A 99 2.34 2.11 -5.70
CA THR A 99 2.91 3.44 -5.41
C THR A 99 4.43 3.44 -5.42
N VAL A 100 5.09 2.33 -5.07
CA VAL A 100 6.56 2.26 -5.04
C VAL A 100 7.17 2.26 -6.45
N PRO A 101 6.75 1.40 -7.40
CA PRO A 101 7.23 1.49 -8.78
C PRO A 101 6.92 2.85 -9.43
N PHE A 102 5.76 3.44 -9.10
CA PHE A 102 5.41 4.76 -9.59
C PHE A 102 6.35 5.85 -9.06
N PHE A 103 6.64 5.83 -7.76
CA PHE A 103 7.47 6.85 -7.11
C PHE A 103 8.95 6.76 -7.51
N LEU A 104 9.48 5.54 -7.63
CA LEU A 104 10.88 5.29 -7.94
C LEU A 104 11.18 5.35 -9.44
N HIS A 105 10.27 4.83 -10.27
CA HIS A 105 10.55 4.61 -11.69
C HIS A 105 9.51 5.18 -12.64
N ARG A 106 8.44 5.83 -12.16
CA ARG A 106 7.34 6.34 -13.00
C ARG A 106 6.65 5.22 -13.80
N ARG A 107 6.53 4.05 -13.17
CA ARG A 107 5.86 2.87 -13.73
C ARG A 107 4.67 2.49 -12.86
N VAL A 108 3.51 2.29 -13.47
CA VAL A 108 2.29 1.86 -12.77
C VAL A 108 1.99 0.42 -13.18
N PRO A 109 2.18 -0.58 -12.30
CA PRO A 109 1.85 -1.96 -12.65
C PRO A 109 0.34 -2.14 -12.77
N LEU A 110 -0.07 -2.97 -13.73
CA LEU A 110 -1.44 -3.45 -13.87
C LEU A 110 -1.60 -4.77 -13.12
N LEU A 111 -2.29 -4.73 -11.99
CA LEU A 111 -2.55 -5.86 -11.11
C LEU A 111 -4.04 -5.88 -10.74
N THR A 112 -4.65 -7.04 -10.88
CA THR A 112 -5.98 -7.35 -10.32
C THR A 112 -5.83 -8.24 -9.08
N PRO A 113 -6.92 -8.54 -8.34
CA PRO A 113 -6.86 -9.49 -7.24
C PRO A 113 -6.36 -10.89 -7.64
N ASP A 114 -6.50 -11.27 -8.91
CA ASP A 114 -6.01 -12.56 -9.43
C ASP A 114 -4.49 -12.60 -9.55
N ASP A 115 -3.83 -11.44 -9.57
CA ASP A 115 -2.39 -11.31 -9.84
C ASP A 115 -1.55 -11.24 -8.56
N VAL A 116 -2.20 -11.26 -7.38
CA VAL A 116 -1.55 -10.98 -6.09
C VAL A 116 -1.86 -12.07 -5.08
N SER A 117 -0.81 -12.61 -4.45
CA SER A 117 -0.92 -13.42 -3.25
C SER A 117 -0.06 -12.86 -2.12
N PHE A 118 -0.41 -13.17 -0.89
CA PHE A 118 0.26 -12.68 0.30
C PHE A 118 0.40 -13.79 1.35
N HIS A 119 1.47 -13.71 2.12
CA HIS A 119 1.72 -14.57 3.26
C HIS A 119 1.79 -13.71 4.52
N ARG A 120 1.19 -14.20 5.60
CA ARG A 120 1.15 -13.49 6.88
C ARG A 120 2.05 -14.16 7.92
N THR A 121 2.66 -13.34 8.77
CA THR A 121 3.35 -13.77 9.98
C THR A 121 2.93 -12.81 11.08
N ASP A 122 2.46 -13.34 12.22
CA ASP A 122 1.97 -12.55 13.37
C ASP A 122 0.95 -11.47 12.97
N GLY A 123 0.00 -11.84 12.10
CA GLY A 123 -1.06 -10.98 11.63
C GLY A 123 -0.64 -9.92 10.60
N ARG A 124 0.64 -9.79 10.26
CA ARG A 124 1.18 -8.84 9.28
C ARG A 124 1.48 -9.52 7.95
N VAL A 125 1.24 -8.85 6.83
CA VAL A 125 1.73 -9.31 5.52
C VAL A 125 3.24 -9.13 5.49
N THR A 126 3.98 -10.23 5.39
CA THR A 126 5.45 -10.21 5.35
C THR A 126 6.00 -10.54 3.96
N ARG A 127 5.21 -11.21 3.13
CA ARG A 127 5.59 -11.56 1.75
C ARG A 127 4.40 -11.40 0.82
N MET A 128 4.69 -10.98 -0.41
CA MET A 128 3.73 -10.93 -1.49
C MET A 128 4.34 -11.48 -2.78
N THR A 129 3.54 -12.18 -3.57
CA THR A 129 3.86 -12.45 -4.97
C THR A 129 2.97 -11.60 -5.85
N VAL A 130 3.52 -11.09 -6.94
CA VAL A 130 2.78 -10.34 -7.95
C VAL A 130 3.06 -10.88 -9.34
N ARG A 131 2.05 -10.91 -10.20
CA ARG A 131 2.17 -11.19 -11.63
C ARG A 131 1.59 -10.04 -12.46
N PRO A 132 2.34 -8.95 -12.66
CA PRO A 132 1.87 -7.82 -13.46
C PRO A 132 1.45 -8.28 -14.86
N ARG A 133 0.31 -7.79 -15.34
CA ARG A 133 -0.17 -8.02 -16.72
C ARG A 133 0.47 -7.09 -17.73
N GLY A 134 1.12 -6.05 -17.23
CA GLY A 134 1.81 -4.99 -17.93
C GLY A 134 2.00 -3.79 -17.01
N PHE A 135 2.49 -2.69 -17.55
CA PHE A 135 2.65 -1.46 -16.80
C PHE A 135 2.51 -0.20 -17.67
N ALA A 136 1.95 0.85 -17.08
CA ALA A 136 1.93 2.18 -17.67
C ALA A 136 3.26 2.88 -17.40
N CYS A 137 3.81 3.60 -18.38
CA CYS A 137 5.00 4.43 -18.19
C CYS A 137 4.93 5.72 -19.03
N LEU A 138 5.92 6.60 -18.87
CA LEU A 138 6.05 7.77 -19.74
C LEU A 138 6.72 7.38 -21.08
N PRO A 139 6.54 8.16 -22.17
CA PRO A 139 7.09 7.80 -23.48
C PRO A 139 8.62 7.78 -23.53
N ASN A 140 9.27 8.48 -22.59
CA ASN A 140 10.73 8.53 -22.45
C ASN A 140 11.26 7.56 -21.39
N ASP A 141 10.43 6.68 -20.83
CA ASP A 141 10.89 5.66 -19.89
C ASP A 141 11.81 4.65 -20.62
N PRO A 142 12.98 4.28 -20.05
CA PRO A 142 13.86 3.28 -20.67
C PRO A 142 13.21 1.92 -20.96
N ALA A 143 12.13 1.58 -20.26
CA ALA A 143 11.37 0.35 -20.43
C ALA A 143 10.12 0.53 -21.30
N ALA A 144 9.91 1.70 -21.94
CA ALA A 144 8.73 1.97 -22.78
C ALA A 144 8.62 1.04 -24.01
N HIS A 145 9.70 0.35 -24.39
CA HIS A 145 9.73 -0.62 -25.48
C HIS A 145 9.60 -2.07 -25.01
N ALA A 146 9.40 -2.32 -23.71
CA ALA A 146 9.08 -3.65 -23.22
C ALA A 146 7.73 -4.11 -23.80
N HIS A 147 7.59 -5.41 -24.05
CA HIS A 147 6.40 -5.99 -24.68
C HIS A 147 5.09 -5.67 -23.92
N ASP A 148 5.18 -5.55 -22.61
CA ASP A 148 4.09 -5.34 -21.66
C ASP A 148 3.98 -3.88 -21.16
N ALA A 149 4.75 -2.96 -21.76
CA ALA A 149 4.67 -1.54 -21.49
C ALA A 149 3.62 -0.86 -22.38
N TYR A 150 2.92 0.13 -21.82
CA TYR A 150 2.18 1.11 -22.61
C TYR A 150 2.46 2.53 -22.12
N ALA A 151 2.70 3.44 -23.07
CA ALA A 151 3.06 4.81 -22.75
C ALA A 151 1.81 5.69 -22.58
N VAL A 152 1.82 6.53 -21.54
CA VAL A 152 0.80 7.56 -21.29
C VAL A 152 1.38 8.95 -21.52
N PRO A 153 0.58 9.94 -21.97
CA PRO A 153 1.12 11.17 -22.55
C PRO A 153 1.75 12.14 -21.54
N SER A 154 1.48 12.00 -20.25
CA SER A 154 1.93 12.95 -19.23
C SER A 154 2.03 12.33 -17.83
N ARG A 155 2.66 13.07 -16.92
CA ARG A 155 2.71 12.70 -15.49
C ARG A 155 1.32 12.69 -14.85
N ASP A 156 0.42 13.57 -15.28
CA ASP A 156 -0.95 13.60 -14.77
C ASP A 156 -1.77 12.43 -15.29
N ALA A 157 -1.56 12.03 -16.54
CA ALA A 157 -2.11 10.79 -17.08
C ALA A 157 -1.58 9.57 -16.28
N LEU A 158 -0.28 9.52 -15.97
CA LEU A 158 0.29 8.45 -15.16
C LEU A 158 -0.28 8.40 -13.73
N ARG A 159 -0.57 9.55 -13.12
CA ARG A 159 -1.27 9.61 -11.81
C ARG A 159 -2.71 9.10 -11.93
N ALA A 160 -3.39 9.40 -13.03
CA ALA A 160 -4.72 8.85 -13.30
C ALA A 160 -4.67 7.32 -13.48
N GLU A 161 -3.69 6.79 -14.21
CA GLU A 161 -3.44 5.36 -14.32
C GLU A 161 -3.17 4.73 -12.95
N LEU A 162 -2.35 5.36 -12.09
CA LEU A 162 -2.11 4.86 -10.73
C LEU A 162 -3.40 4.74 -9.92
N ARG A 163 -4.24 5.79 -9.94
CA ARG A 163 -5.54 5.77 -9.27
C ARG A 163 -6.46 4.70 -9.84
N ALA A 164 -6.48 4.52 -11.16
CA ALA A 164 -7.29 3.49 -11.80
C ALA A 164 -6.81 2.08 -11.46
N ALA A 165 -5.49 1.83 -11.49
CA ALA A 165 -4.90 0.54 -11.16
C ALA A 165 -5.16 0.13 -9.71
N VAL A 166 -4.95 1.05 -8.75
CA VAL A 166 -5.28 0.79 -7.34
C VAL A 166 -6.77 0.53 -7.16
N ALA A 167 -7.63 1.27 -7.88
CA ALA A 167 -9.08 1.08 -7.79
C ALA A 167 -9.51 -0.28 -8.36
N ALA A 168 -8.96 -0.70 -9.50
CA ALA A 168 -9.23 -1.98 -10.12
C ALA A 168 -8.85 -3.16 -9.21
N HIS A 169 -7.78 -2.99 -8.43
CA HIS A 169 -7.34 -3.98 -7.44
C HIS A 169 -8.20 -3.99 -6.18
N LEU A 170 -8.46 -2.82 -5.59
CA LEU A 170 -9.09 -2.74 -4.27
C LEU A 170 -10.61 -2.76 -4.33
N ALA A 171 -11.27 -2.31 -5.40
CA ALA A 171 -12.74 -2.30 -5.46
C ALA A 171 -13.36 -3.68 -5.18
N PRO A 172 -12.91 -4.78 -5.81
CA PRO A 172 -13.43 -6.12 -5.50
C PRO A 172 -13.16 -6.55 -4.05
N VAL A 173 -11.99 -6.19 -3.51
CA VAL A 173 -11.64 -6.48 -2.11
C VAL A 173 -12.56 -5.73 -1.16
N LEU A 174 -12.82 -4.44 -1.41
CA LEU A 174 -13.75 -3.65 -0.61
C LEU A 174 -15.16 -4.22 -0.63
N ASP A 175 -15.61 -4.74 -1.77
CA ASP A 175 -16.92 -5.40 -1.89
C ASP A 175 -16.99 -6.70 -1.07
N GLY A 176 -15.92 -7.53 -1.07
CA GLY A 176 -15.83 -8.71 -0.20
C GLY A 176 -15.95 -8.36 1.29
N PHE A 177 -15.36 -7.25 1.72
CA PHE A 177 -15.40 -6.77 3.11
C PHE A 177 -16.68 -6.01 3.48
N ARG A 178 -17.53 -5.62 2.52
CA ARG A 178 -18.64 -4.67 2.74
C ARG A 178 -19.60 -5.12 3.84
N SER A 179 -19.95 -6.41 3.87
CA SER A 179 -20.88 -6.96 4.87
C SER A 179 -20.26 -7.14 6.26
N ARG A 180 -18.92 -7.12 6.39
CA ARG A 180 -18.22 -7.31 7.66
C ARG A 180 -17.87 -6.00 8.37
N THR A 181 -17.56 -4.94 7.63
CA THR A 181 -16.98 -3.69 8.18
C THR A 181 -17.99 -2.67 8.72
N ARG A 182 -19.31 -2.89 8.53
CA ARG A 182 -20.39 -1.92 8.85
C ARG A 182 -20.11 -0.48 8.38
N ARG A 183 -19.37 -0.33 7.27
CA ARG A 183 -18.98 0.97 6.69
C ARG A 183 -19.57 1.13 5.30
N GLY A 184 -20.01 2.35 5.01
CA GLY A 184 -20.43 2.72 3.66
C GLY A 184 -19.24 2.83 2.70
N SER A 185 -19.53 2.78 1.39
CA SER A 185 -18.53 2.85 0.32
C SER A 185 -17.55 4.01 0.49
N ARG A 186 -18.05 5.22 0.79
CA ARG A 186 -17.21 6.41 1.04
C ARG A 186 -16.18 6.19 2.16
N ALA A 187 -16.54 5.52 3.24
CA ALA A 187 -15.61 5.28 4.35
C ALA A 187 -14.54 4.25 3.99
N LEU A 188 -14.89 3.24 3.18
CA LEU A 188 -13.95 2.24 2.68
C LEU A 188 -12.95 2.84 1.69
N TRP A 189 -13.43 3.64 0.73
CA TRP A 189 -12.54 4.36 -0.18
C TRP A 189 -11.70 5.43 0.51
N GLY A 190 -12.22 6.08 1.55
CA GLY A 190 -11.42 7.00 2.37
C GLY A 190 -10.26 6.31 3.07
N MET A 191 -10.43 5.05 3.48
CA MET A 191 -9.33 4.24 4.00
C MET A 191 -8.32 3.94 2.88
N VAL A 192 -8.75 3.60 1.66
CA VAL A 192 -7.82 3.42 0.54
C VAL A 192 -7.01 4.69 0.25
N THR A 193 -7.65 5.87 0.24
CA THR A 193 -6.93 7.15 0.11
C THR A 193 -5.86 7.32 1.18
N ASP A 194 -6.19 6.97 2.43
CA ASP A 194 -5.23 7.00 3.55
C ASP A 194 -4.10 5.99 3.35
N GLU A 195 -4.38 4.75 2.91
CA GLU A 195 -3.34 3.73 2.68
C GLU A 195 -2.36 4.12 1.56
N ILE A 196 -2.86 4.70 0.46
CA ILE A 196 -2.01 5.24 -0.61
C ILE A 196 -1.07 6.30 -0.04
N THR A 197 -1.65 7.26 0.68
CA THR A 197 -0.92 8.44 1.18
C THR A 197 0.12 8.04 2.22
N GLU A 198 -0.28 7.23 3.20
CA GLU A 198 0.58 6.93 4.33
C GLU A 198 1.58 5.82 4.05
N GLY A 199 1.21 4.83 3.23
CA GLY A 199 2.16 3.83 2.77
C GLY A 199 3.32 4.48 2.04
N LEU A 200 3.02 5.33 1.04
CA LEU A 200 4.09 5.99 0.28
C LEU A 200 4.82 7.06 1.11
N TRP A 201 4.13 7.80 1.99
CA TRP A 201 4.81 8.77 2.86
C TRP A 201 5.80 8.07 3.81
N TYR A 202 5.40 6.96 4.42
CA TYR A 202 6.27 6.15 5.28
C TYR A 202 7.49 5.64 4.52
N VAL A 203 7.29 5.07 3.32
CA VAL A 203 8.41 4.59 2.49
C VAL A 203 9.29 5.75 2.02
N GLY A 204 8.71 6.90 1.68
CA GLY A 204 9.44 8.13 1.33
C GLY A 204 10.36 8.60 2.46
N HIS A 205 9.89 8.55 3.71
CA HIS A 205 10.71 8.83 4.88
C HIS A 205 11.87 7.83 5.02
N LEU A 206 11.61 6.52 4.91
CA LEU A 206 12.66 5.49 4.96
C LEU A 206 13.70 5.62 3.82
N LEU A 207 13.31 6.21 2.69
CA LEU A 207 14.21 6.49 1.57
C LEU A 207 15.01 7.79 1.73
N GLY A 208 14.72 8.61 2.74
CA GLY A 208 15.28 9.96 2.87
C GLY A 208 14.72 10.96 1.86
N GLU A 209 13.53 10.70 1.31
CA GLU A 209 12.90 11.48 0.25
C GLU A 209 11.49 11.96 0.63
N GLU A 210 11.29 12.26 1.92
CA GLU A 210 9.98 12.62 2.48
C GLU A 210 9.32 13.79 1.73
N ASP A 211 10.05 14.89 1.49
CA ASP A 211 9.52 16.06 0.78
C ASP A 211 9.08 15.72 -0.66
N ARG A 212 9.86 14.86 -1.35
CA ARG A 212 9.52 14.38 -2.70
C ARG A 212 8.26 13.53 -2.68
N ALA A 213 8.12 12.66 -1.67
CA ALA A 213 6.94 11.84 -1.48
C ALA A 213 5.70 12.68 -1.19
N VAL A 214 5.81 13.69 -0.31
CA VAL A 214 4.73 14.62 0.02
C VAL A 214 4.26 15.39 -1.21
N ALA A 215 5.19 15.97 -1.98
CA ALA A 215 4.85 16.69 -3.21
C ALA A 215 4.17 15.79 -4.25
N GLU A 216 4.67 14.55 -4.41
CA GLU A 216 4.08 13.59 -5.34
C GLU A 216 2.69 13.13 -4.89
N LEU A 217 2.51 12.87 -3.60
CA LEU A 217 1.22 12.48 -3.01
C LEU A 217 0.18 13.59 -3.08
N ALA A 218 0.58 14.84 -2.86
CA ALA A 218 -0.30 15.99 -3.02
C ALA A 218 -0.81 16.11 -4.48
N ALA A 219 0.05 15.85 -5.46
CA ALA A 219 -0.34 15.84 -6.87
C ALA A 219 -1.13 14.58 -7.27
N LEU A 220 -0.85 13.43 -6.66
CA LEU A 220 -1.57 12.17 -6.90
C LEU A 220 -3.00 12.22 -6.34
N MET A 221 -3.14 12.78 -5.13
CA MET A 221 -4.39 12.84 -4.36
C MET A 221 -4.75 14.31 -4.02
N PRO A 222 -5.14 15.12 -5.02
CA PRO A 222 -5.43 16.54 -4.81
C PRO A 222 -6.76 16.80 -4.09
N GLY A 223 -7.64 15.80 -3.98
CA GLY A 223 -9.03 15.97 -3.56
C GLY A 223 -10.00 15.86 -4.74
N GLY A 224 -11.29 15.63 -4.43
CA GLY A 224 -12.37 15.62 -5.45
C GLY A 224 -12.21 14.59 -6.56
N THR A 225 -11.48 13.49 -6.30
CA THR A 225 -11.13 12.50 -7.32
C THR A 225 -11.82 11.18 -7.03
N GLU A 226 -12.95 10.91 -7.68
CA GLU A 226 -13.68 9.64 -7.50
C GLU A 226 -12.82 8.42 -7.89
N PRO A 227 -12.98 7.26 -7.22
CA PRO A 227 -13.85 7.00 -6.06
C PRO A 227 -13.24 7.43 -4.71
N TYR A 228 -12.09 8.11 -4.73
CA TYR A 228 -11.30 8.46 -3.55
C TYR A 228 -11.80 9.75 -2.89
N PRO A 229 -12.48 9.68 -1.73
CA PRO A 229 -12.87 10.88 -1.03
C PRO A 229 -11.64 11.54 -0.41
N GLY A 230 -11.64 12.89 -0.37
CA GLY A 230 -10.55 13.67 0.21
C GLY A 230 -9.25 13.60 -0.60
N GLY A 231 -8.17 14.10 -0.02
CA GLY A 231 -6.84 14.13 -0.65
C GLY A 231 -5.73 13.75 0.33
N ALA A 232 -4.48 13.95 -0.09
CA ALA A 232 -3.33 13.70 0.77
C ALA A 232 -3.36 14.58 2.03
N ALA A 233 -3.86 15.82 1.91
CA ALA A 233 -4.19 16.72 3.02
C ALA A 233 -3.04 16.94 4.03
N PHE A 234 -1.81 17.06 3.51
CA PHE A 234 -0.64 17.41 4.33
C PHE A 234 -0.73 18.83 4.86
N ARG A 235 -0.23 19.01 6.08
CA ARG A 235 -0.09 20.31 6.75
C ARG A 235 1.02 20.22 7.79
N ASP A 236 1.56 21.38 8.15
CA ASP A 236 2.57 21.47 9.20
C ASP A 236 1.98 22.07 10.47
N LEU A 237 2.43 21.55 11.62
CA LEU A 237 2.16 22.09 12.93
C LEU A 237 3.40 22.83 13.44
N ALA A 238 3.20 23.92 14.18
CA ALA A 238 4.30 24.62 14.85
C ALA A 238 4.75 23.83 16.10
N GLY A 239 5.90 23.20 16.01
CA GLY A 239 6.60 22.53 17.11
C GLY A 239 7.41 23.49 17.99
N PRO A 240 8.04 22.95 19.06
CA PRO A 240 8.92 23.73 19.91
C PRO A 240 10.03 24.43 19.10
N GLY A 241 10.31 25.69 19.44
CA GLY A 241 11.32 26.49 18.75
C GLY A 241 10.97 26.88 17.29
N GLY A 242 9.70 26.74 16.88
CA GLY A 242 9.26 27.06 15.52
C GLY A 242 9.55 25.97 14.48
N THR A 243 9.91 24.77 14.94
CA THR A 243 10.12 23.60 14.06
C THR A 243 8.81 23.21 13.38
N ALA A 244 8.84 22.95 12.06
CA ALA A 244 7.66 22.47 11.34
C ALA A 244 7.49 20.95 11.57
N LEU A 245 6.38 20.55 12.18
CA LEU A 245 6.03 19.15 12.42
C LEU A 245 4.98 18.71 11.41
N ARG A 246 5.41 17.90 10.45
CA ARG A 246 4.53 17.45 9.37
C ARG A 246 3.47 16.48 9.86
N THR A 247 2.25 16.69 9.40
CA THR A 247 1.13 15.79 9.60
C THR A 247 0.16 15.84 8.41
N ARG A 248 -0.94 15.12 8.51
CA ARG A 248 -2.04 15.19 7.56
C ARG A 248 -3.38 14.93 8.22
N ASP A 249 -4.43 15.40 7.57
CA ASP A 249 -5.80 15.10 7.98
C ASP A 249 -6.27 13.80 7.31
N ARG A 250 -6.33 12.72 8.09
CA ARG A 250 -6.88 11.43 7.67
C ARG A 250 -8.37 11.54 7.34
N ILE A 251 -8.80 10.76 6.36
CA ILE A 251 -10.22 10.65 5.99
C ILE A 251 -10.92 9.57 6.80
N SER A 252 -10.25 8.45 7.04
CA SER A 252 -10.81 7.28 7.70
C SER A 252 -10.36 7.17 9.15
N CYS A 253 -11.19 6.52 9.97
CA CYS A 253 -10.84 6.12 11.33
C CYS A 253 -10.70 4.60 11.38
N CYS A 254 -9.57 4.06 11.83
CA CYS A 254 -9.39 2.61 12.01
C CYS A 254 -10.09 2.03 13.25
N LEU A 255 -10.70 2.88 14.11
CA LEU A 255 -11.34 2.51 15.38
C LEU A 255 -10.40 1.85 16.41
N VAL A 256 -9.09 2.01 16.27
CA VAL A 256 -8.09 1.48 17.22
C VAL A 256 -8.36 1.88 18.67
N TYR A 257 -8.91 3.08 18.89
CA TYR A 257 -9.27 3.59 20.22
C TYR A 257 -10.33 2.74 20.96
N THR A 258 -10.99 1.81 20.28
CA THR A 258 -11.94 0.87 20.89
C THR A 258 -11.26 -0.37 21.48
N LEU A 259 -9.96 -0.54 21.23
CA LEU A 259 -9.14 -1.63 21.78
C LEU A 259 -8.45 -1.16 23.08
N PRO A 260 -8.38 -2.01 24.12
CA PRO A 260 -7.68 -1.64 25.36
C PRO A 260 -6.20 -1.35 25.13
N SER A 261 -5.68 -0.32 25.80
CA SER A 261 -4.26 0.05 25.78
C SER A 261 -3.68 0.34 24.38
N ALA A 262 -4.52 0.47 23.37
CA ALA A 262 -4.08 0.70 22.01
C ALA A 262 -3.82 2.20 21.79
N GLU A 263 -2.61 2.51 21.33
CA GLU A 263 -2.26 3.88 20.98
C GLU A 263 -2.81 4.24 19.61
N THR A 264 -3.41 5.43 19.51
CA THR A 264 -3.80 5.99 18.21
C THR A 264 -2.56 6.39 17.41
N CYS A 265 -2.61 6.28 16.07
CA CYS A 265 -1.54 6.81 15.23
C CYS A 265 -1.45 8.35 15.32
N VAL A 266 -0.30 8.92 14.94
CA VAL A 266 -0.05 10.38 14.97
C VAL A 266 -1.02 11.17 14.09
N THR A 267 -1.53 10.55 13.02
CA THR A 267 -2.49 11.15 12.09
C THR A 267 -3.95 10.78 12.40
N CYS A 268 -4.23 10.16 13.56
CA CYS A 268 -5.58 9.71 13.91
C CYS A 268 -6.58 10.90 13.95
N PRO A 269 -7.74 10.81 13.28
CA PRO A 269 -8.74 11.88 13.27
C PRO A 269 -9.46 12.06 14.63
N ARG A 270 -9.22 11.14 15.58
CA ARG A 270 -9.77 11.22 16.95
C ARG A 270 -8.83 11.88 17.95
N THR A 271 -7.61 12.23 17.53
CA THR A 271 -6.64 12.93 18.37
C THR A 271 -6.77 14.44 18.17
N CYS A 272 -6.88 15.21 19.25
CA CYS A 272 -6.88 16.67 19.17
C CYS A 272 -5.48 17.20 18.79
N GLU A 273 -5.40 18.47 18.39
CA GLU A 273 -4.14 19.04 17.90
C GLU A 273 -3.04 19.10 18.97
N SER A 274 -3.40 19.42 20.22
CA SER A 274 -2.44 19.48 21.33
C SER A 274 -1.79 18.12 21.63
N ASP A 275 -2.59 17.04 21.63
CA ASP A 275 -2.07 15.68 21.82
C ASP A 275 -1.29 15.19 20.60
N ARG A 276 -1.67 15.61 19.40
CA ARG A 276 -0.89 15.35 18.18
C ARG A 276 0.48 16.01 18.24
N LEU A 277 0.52 17.28 18.67
CA LEU A 277 1.76 18.04 18.80
C LEU A 277 2.73 17.38 19.79
N LYS A 278 2.23 16.95 20.96
CA LYS A 278 3.03 16.21 21.95
C LYS A 278 3.67 14.96 21.32
N ARG A 279 2.88 14.15 20.62
CA ARG A 279 3.36 12.89 20.01
C ARG A 279 4.38 13.11 18.90
N LEU A 280 4.14 14.08 18.02
CA LEU A 280 5.09 14.41 16.95
C LEU A 280 6.41 14.92 17.53
N THR A 281 6.35 15.71 18.61
CA THR A 281 7.55 16.18 19.31
C THR A 281 8.31 15.02 19.95
N THR A 282 7.62 14.07 20.61
CA THR A 282 8.26 12.88 21.19
C THR A 282 8.88 11.97 20.15
N ASN A 283 8.27 11.82 18.96
CA ASN A 283 8.87 11.00 17.89
C ASN A 283 10.16 11.61 17.33
N LEU A 284 10.26 12.94 17.27
CA LEU A 284 11.50 13.63 16.87
C LEU A 284 12.64 13.46 17.87
N THR A 285 12.34 13.30 19.17
CA THR A 285 13.38 13.08 20.18
C THR A 285 13.91 11.64 20.21
N HIS A 286 13.27 10.71 19.50
CA HIS A 286 13.62 9.29 19.42
C HIS A 286 14.05 8.83 18.02
N SER A 287 14.13 9.73 17.04
CA SER A 287 14.66 9.50 15.69
C SER A 287 16.06 10.08 15.58
#